data_AF-S8BDQ9-F1
#
_entry.id   AF-S8BDQ9-F1
#
_cell.length_a   1.000
_cell.length_b   1.000
_cell.length_c   1.000
_cell.angle_alpha   90.00
_cell.angle_beta   90.00
_cell.angle_gamma   90.00
#
_symmetry.space_group_name_H-M   'P 1'
#
loop_
_entity.id
_entity.type
_entity.pdbx_description
1 polymer ?
#
loop_
_entity_poly.entity_id
_entity_poly.type
_entity_poly.pdbx_seq_one_letter_code
_entity_poly.pdbx_strand_id
1 'polypeptide(L)'
;MKAPSILYIGLTPQSSHIPDHIDRAALAKALDQAVPDSVAAGFDTESYFFEPDEMDKFQDKLNEKHWDAVIIGMGLRGNPALTEHFERTVNVIREHDANIKLGFNSTPNDTAVAAKRLFPMVKPLAV
;
A
#
# COMPACT_ATOMS: atom_id res chain seq x y z
N MET A 1 -16.54 0.09 -16.91
CA MET A 1 -16.30 0.66 -15.56
C MET A 1 -14.84 1.01 -15.47
N LYS A 2 -14.49 2.11 -14.80
CA LYS A 2 -13.08 2.48 -14.55
C LYS A 2 -12.47 1.45 -13.59
N ALA A 3 -11.20 1.09 -13.78
CA ALA A 3 -10.46 0.25 -12.84
C ALA A 3 -10.38 0.97 -11.48
N PRO A 4 -10.58 0.30 -10.33
CA PRO A 4 -10.40 0.92 -9.03
C PRO A 4 -8.96 1.43 -8.85
N SER A 5 -8.82 2.64 -8.36
CA SER A 5 -7.53 3.28 -8.07
C SER A 5 -7.04 2.86 -6.68
N ILE A 6 -5.85 2.27 -6.62
CA ILE A 6 -5.28 1.68 -5.41
C ILE A 6 -3.97 2.37 -5.09
N LEU A 7 -3.84 2.84 -3.85
CA LEU A 7 -2.55 3.29 -3.31
C LEU A 7 -1.96 2.20 -2.41
N TYR A 8 -0.84 1.61 -2.81
CA TYR A 8 -0.07 0.69 -1.98
C TYR A 8 0.96 1.46 -1.16
N ILE A 9 0.86 1.39 0.17
CA ILE A 9 1.76 2.08 1.09
C ILE A 9 2.54 1.14 1.99
N GLY A 10 3.63 1.65 2.54
CA GLY A 10 4.49 0.94 3.47
C GLY A 10 5.74 1.76 3.78
N LEU A 11 6.70 1.13 4.44
CA LEU A 11 8.00 1.73 4.70
C LEU A 11 8.88 1.70 3.46
N THR A 12 9.85 2.61 3.40
CA THR A 12 10.88 2.54 2.36
C THR A 12 11.67 1.23 2.49
N PRO A 13 12.15 0.62 1.39
CA PRO A 13 12.93 -0.62 1.45
C PRO A 13 14.20 -0.52 2.31
N GLN A 14 14.70 0.72 2.49
CA GLN A 14 15.89 1.06 3.26
C GLN A 14 15.58 1.45 4.71
N SER A 15 14.32 1.44 5.13
CA SER A 15 13.91 1.79 6.49
C SER A 15 14.68 0.98 7.53
N SER A 16 15.14 1.68 8.58
CA SER A 16 15.76 1.05 9.75
C SER A 16 14.79 0.17 10.55
N HIS A 17 13.48 0.32 10.33
CA HIS A 17 12.46 -0.47 11.00
C HIS A 17 12.21 -1.84 10.37
N ILE A 18 12.77 -2.11 9.19
CA ILE A 18 12.71 -3.43 8.58
C ILE A 18 13.78 -4.32 9.22
N PRO A 19 13.43 -5.53 9.72
CA PRO A 19 14.38 -6.41 10.39
C PRO A 19 15.57 -6.85 9.51
N ASP A 20 16.76 -6.99 10.11
CA ASP A 20 18.00 -7.34 9.40
C ASP A 20 17.98 -8.70 8.70
N HIS A 21 17.14 -9.64 9.15
CA HIS A 21 16.99 -10.95 8.53
C HIS A 21 16.19 -10.92 7.22
N ILE A 22 15.58 -9.78 6.88
CA ILE A 22 14.87 -9.60 5.61
C ILE A 22 15.89 -9.24 4.53
N ASP A 23 15.93 -10.05 3.48
CA ASP A 23 16.71 -9.75 2.28
C ASP A 23 16.14 -8.50 1.58
N ARG A 24 16.88 -7.39 1.67
CA ARG A 24 16.47 -6.11 1.10
C ARG A 24 16.43 -6.10 -0.42
N ALA A 25 17.27 -6.89 -1.09
CA ALA A 25 17.27 -6.98 -2.54
C ALA A 25 16.03 -7.75 -3.03
N ALA A 26 15.69 -8.86 -2.35
CA ALA A 26 14.47 -9.59 -2.62
C ALA A 26 13.22 -8.75 -2.31
N LEU A 27 13.22 -7.99 -1.21
CA LEU A 27 12.13 -7.09 -0.86
C LEU A 27 11.94 -5.99 -1.91
N ALA A 28 13.01 -5.29 -2.31
CA ALA A 28 12.94 -4.25 -3.32
C ALA A 28 12.36 -4.78 -4.64
N LYS A 29 12.85 -5.93 -5.10
CA LYS A 29 12.30 -6.59 -6.30
C LYS A 29 10.81 -6.92 -6.16
N ALA A 30 10.38 -7.38 -4.99
CA ALA A 30 8.98 -7.70 -4.75
C ALA A 30 8.09 -6.44 -4.72
N LEU A 31 8.59 -5.32 -4.20
CA LEU A 31 7.90 -4.02 -4.22
C LEU A 31 7.78 -3.47 -5.65
N ASP A 32 8.84 -3.56 -6.45
CA ASP A 32 8.84 -3.16 -7.86
C ASP A 32 7.82 -3.96 -8.69
N GLN A 33 7.63 -5.25 -8.35
CA GLN A 33 6.72 -6.14 -9.05
C GLN A 33 5.25 -6.00 -8.60
N ALA A 34 5.00 -5.52 -7.38
CA ALA A 34 3.65 -5.45 -6.80
C ALA A 34 2.69 -4.55 -7.60
N VAL A 35 3.18 -3.43 -8.15
CA VAL A 35 2.37 -2.52 -8.97
C VAL A 35 2.01 -3.16 -10.32
N PRO A 36 2.96 -3.63 -11.16
CA PRO A 36 2.65 -4.36 -12.38
C PRO A 36 1.68 -5.54 -12.17
N ASP A 37 1.86 -6.33 -11.11
CA ASP A 37 1.00 -7.48 -10.81
C ASP A 37 -0.44 -7.04 -10.48
N SER A 38 -0.58 -5.93 -9.76
CA SER A 38 -1.89 -5.35 -9.44
C SER A 38 -2.57 -4.75 -10.68
N VAL A 39 -1.79 -4.13 -11.57
CA VAL A 39 -2.27 -3.64 -12.87
C VAL A 39 -2.77 -4.81 -13.73
N ALA A 40 -1.98 -5.87 -13.88
CA ALA A 40 -2.39 -7.08 -14.59
C ALA A 40 -3.66 -7.71 -14.00
N ALA A 41 -3.86 -7.57 -12.68
CA ALA A 41 -5.05 -8.02 -11.98
C ALA A 41 -6.30 -7.13 -12.17
N GLY A 42 -6.20 -6.02 -12.90
CA GLY A 42 -7.33 -5.15 -13.26
C GLY A 42 -7.47 -3.87 -12.42
N PHE A 43 -6.43 -3.48 -11.67
CA PHE A 43 -6.44 -2.29 -10.82
C PHE A 43 -5.58 -1.15 -11.40
N ASP A 44 -5.95 0.09 -11.13
CA ASP A 44 -5.08 1.25 -11.37
C ASP A 44 -4.23 1.48 -10.11
N THR A 45 -3.05 0.89 -10.03
CA THR A 45 -2.26 0.86 -8.79
C THR A 45 -1.05 1.76 -8.85
N GLU A 46 -0.82 2.52 -7.79
CA GLU A 46 0.43 3.23 -7.54
C GLU A 46 0.98 2.83 -6.16
N SER A 47 2.28 3.00 -5.95
CA SER A 47 2.92 2.81 -4.65
C SER A 47 3.48 4.11 -4.10
N TYR A 48 3.46 4.24 -2.77
CA TYR A 48 4.13 5.31 -2.05
C TYR A 48 4.68 4.79 -0.73
N PHE A 49 6.01 4.80 -0.59
CA PHE A 49 6.71 4.32 0.58
C PHE A 49 7.39 5.47 1.29
N PHE A 50 7.24 5.55 2.61
CA PHE A 50 7.65 6.71 3.40
C PHE A 50 8.07 6.32 4.82
N GLU A 51 8.87 7.16 5.47
CA GLU A 51 9.27 6.99 6.87
C GLU A 51 8.32 7.70 7.85
N PRO A 52 8.36 7.38 9.17
CA PRO A 52 7.45 7.97 10.15
C PRO A 52 7.42 9.50 10.23
N ASP A 53 8.54 10.16 9.89
CA ASP A 53 8.69 11.61 9.90
C ASP A 53 8.19 12.30 8.62
N GLU A 54 7.69 11.54 7.63
CA GLU A 54 7.24 12.05 6.32
C GLU A 54 5.70 12.06 6.16
N MET A 55 4.97 12.16 7.28
CA MET A 55 3.49 12.09 7.28
C MET A 55 2.82 13.26 6.54
N ASP A 56 3.47 14.42 6.48
CA ASP A 56 3.03 15.56 5.68
C ASP A 56 3.06 15.22 4.18
N LYS A 57 4.16 14.63 3.70
CA LYS A 57 4.27 14.20 2.29
C LYS A 57 3.29 13.08 1.93
N PHE A 58 2.99 12.19 2.88
CA PHE A 58 1.94 11.18 2.67
C PHE A 58 0.55 11.82 2.48
N GLN A 59 0.24 12.88 3.23
CA GLN A 59 -1.01 13.63 3.03
C GLN A 59 -1.03 14.31 1.65
N ASP A 60 0.08 14.87 1.20
CA ASP A 60 0.19 15.42 -0.15
C ASP A 60 -0.09 14.34 -1.21
N LYS A 61 0.44 13.12 -1.03
CA LYS A 61 0.16 11.98 -1.92
C LYS A 61 -1.33 11.62 -1.95
N LEU A 62 -2.00 11.63 -0.80
CA LEU A 62 -3.45 11.40 -0.74
C LEU A 62 -4.23 12.49 -1.51
N ASN A 63 -3.76 13.74 -1.48
CA ASN A 63 -4.41 14.86 -2.17
C ASN A 63 -4.22 14.90 -3.69
N GLU A 64 -3.33 14.09 -4.28
CA GLU A 64 -3.06 14.11 -5.71
C GLU A 64 -4.29 13.70 -6.56
N LYS A 65 -5.08 12.72 -6.08
CA LYS A 65 -6.28 12.22 -6.75
C LYS A 65 -7.17 11.46 -5.79
N HIS A 66 -8.39 11.14 -6.23
CA HIS A 66 -9.24 10.20 -5.50
C HIS A 66 -8.69 8.77 -5.59
N TRP A 67 -8.66 8.09 -4.45
CA TRP A 67 -8.28 6.69 -4.30
C TRP A 67 -9.51 5.87 -3.90
N ASP A 68 -9.72 4.72 -4.53
CA ASP A 68 -10.81 3.81 -4.14
C ASP A 68 -10.40 2.95 -2.92
N ALA A 69 -9.11 2.67 -2.77
CA ALA A 69 -8.56 1.97 -1.61
C ALA A 69 -7.08 2.29 -1.35
N VAL A 70 -6.68 2.09 -0.09
CA VAL A 70 -5.29 2.07 0.33
C VAL A 70 -4.95 0.67 0.85
N ILE A 71 -3.88 0.07 0.33
CA ILE A 71 -3.32 -1.20 0.81
C ILE A 71 -2.12 -0.89 1.70
N ILE A 72 -2.15 -1.34 2.95
CA ILE A 72 -1.11 -1.06 3.94
C ILE A 72 -0.20 -2.29 4.11
N GLY A 73 1.06 -2.10 3.74
CA GLY A 73 2.17 -3.05 3.85
C GLY A 73 2.39 -3.60 5.25
N MET A 74 2.76 -4.88 5.33
CA MET A 74 3.17 -5.53 6.58
C MET A 74 4.27 -4.74 7.31
N GLY A 75 5.22 -4.11 6.59
CA GLY A 75 6.31 -3.35 7.21
C GLY A 75 5.84 -2.25 8.17
N LEU A 76 4.71 -1.60 7.88
CA LEU A 76 4.18 -0.49 8.67
C LEU A 76 3.45 -0.96 9.94
N ARG A 77 2.98 -2.21 9.96
CA ARG A 77 2.08 -2.77 11.00
C ARG A 77 2.63 -4.00 11.72
N GLY A 78 3.73 -4.58 11.23
CA GLY A 78 4.37 -5.79 11.77
C GLY A 78 5.42 -5.51 12.83
N ASN A 79 5.83 -4.25 13.01
CA ASN A 79 6.76 -3.82 14.04
C ASN A 79 6.00 -3.07 15.15
N PRO A 80 5.96 -3.57 16.40
CA PRO A 80 5.29 -2.89 17.52
C PRO A 80 5.81 -1.47 17.80
N ALA A 81 7.07 -1.16 17.44
CA ALA A 81 7.61 0.19 17.57
C ALA A 81 6.95 1.20 16.62
N LEU A 82 6.20 0.74 15.62
CA LEU A 82 5.49 1.57 14.65
C LEU A 82 3.99 1.68 14.93
N THR A 83 3.49 1.21 16.08
CA THR A 83 2.06 1.25 16.39
C THR A 83 1.47 2.65 16.28
N GLU A 84 2.09 3.66 16.90
CA GLU A 84 1.60 5.05 16.82
C GLU A 84 1.62 5.60 15.39
N HIS A 85 2.65 5.24 14.62
CA HIS A 85 2.74 5.63 13.22
C HIS A 85 1.62 4.99 12.39
N PHE A 86 1.36 3.69 12.59
CA PHE A 86 0.28 2.97 11.93
C PHE A 86 -1.10 3.56 12.26
N GLU A 87 -1.36 3.84 13.54
CA GLU A 87 -2.60 4.51 13.97
C GLU A 87 -2.78 5.86 13.28
N ARG A 88 -1.72 6.67 13.25
CA ARG A 88 -1.73 7.97 12.56
C ARG A 88 -1.97 7.82 11.06
N THR A 89 -1.31 6.88 10.39
CA THR A 89 -1.53 6.59 8.96
C THR A 89 -3.00 6.24 8.70
N VAL A 90 -3.59 5.35 9.50
CA VAL A 90 -5.00 4.97 9.35
C VAL A 90 -5.91 6.17 9.55
N ASN A 91 -5.73 6.94 10.62
CA ASN A 91 -6.58 8.10 10.90
C ASN A 91 -6.47 9.16 9.81
N VAL A 92 -5.27 9.46 9.30
CA VAL A 92 -5.07 10.40 8.18
C VAL A 92 -5.84 9.95 6.94
N ILE A 93 -5.81 8.67 6.58
CA ILE A 93 -6.58 8.15 5.44
C ILE A 93 -8.10 8.33 5.68
N ARG A 94 -8.55 8.04 6.91
CA ARG A 94 -9.97 8.15 7.30
C ARG A 94 -10.48 9.58 7.31
N GLU A 95 -9.67 10.52 7.77
CA GLU A 95 -9.95 11.95 7.81
C GLU A 95 -9.93 12.56 6.41
N HIS A 96 -9.04 12.08 5.54
CA HIS A 96 -8.98 12.51 4.14
C HIS A 96 -10.23 12.11 3.36
N ASP A 97 -10.62 10.82 3.37
CA ASP A 97 -11.88 10.37 2.76
C ASP A 97 -12.41 9.11 3.46
N ALA A 98 -13.60 9.27 4.04
CA ALA A 98 -14.28 8.21 4.75
C ALA A 98 -14.72 7.03 3.85
N ASN A 99 -14.64 7.13 2.53
CA ASN A 99 -15.01 6.08 1.60
C ASN A 99 -13.83 5.23 1.12
N ILE A 100 -12.59 5.67 1.35
CA ILE A 100 -11.39 4.87 1.01
C ILE A 100 -11.44 3.57 1.79
N LYS A 101 -11.45 2.44 1.07
CA LYS A 101 -11.35 1.12 1.68
C LYS A 101 -9.91 0.88 2.14
N LEU A 102 -9.75 0.24 3.29
CA LEU A 102 -8.45 -0.16 3.81
C LEU A 102 -8.23 -1.66 3.59
N GLY A 103 -7.12 -2.02 2.96
CA GLY A 103 -6.67 -3.40 2.82
C GLY A 103 -5.29 -3.61 3.43
N PHE A 104 -4.97 -4.87 3.71
CA PHE A 104 -3.70 -5.25 4.33
C PHE A 104 -3.12 -6.44 3.58
N ASN A 105 -1.92 -6.28 3.03
CA ASN A 105 -1.15 -7.35 2.43
C ASN A 105 -0.16 -7.90 3.48
N SER A 106 0.23 -9.17 3.34
CA SER A 106 1.23 -9.80 4.20
C SER A 106 2.63 -9.68 3.62
N THR A 107 2.73 -9.66 2.28
CA THR A 107 3.97 -9.47 1.52
C THR A 107 3.67 -8.61 0.29
N PRO A 108 4.67 -8.00 -0.38
CA PRO A 108 4.40 -7.25 -1.60
C PRO A 108 3.66 -8.07 -2.68
N ASN A 109 3.92 -9.38 -2.74
CA ASN A 109 3.34 -10.31 -3.70
C ASN A 109 1.83 -10.55 -3.53
N ASP A 110 1.25 -10.31 -2.33
CA ASP A 110 -0.19 -10.49 -2.10
C ASP A 110 -0.98 -9.16 -2.14
N THR A 111 -0.38 -8.07 -2.63
CA THR A 111 -1.04 -6.76 -2.81
C THR A 111 -2.28 -6.85 -3.68
N ALA A 112 -2.20 -7.50 -4.85
CA ALA A 112 -3.35 -7.70 -5.73
C ALA A 112 -4.44 -8.58 -5.10
N VAL A 113 -4.04 -9.56 -4.27
CA VAL A 113 -4.98 -10.40 -3.51
C VAL A 113 -5.70 -9.56 -2.46
N ALA A 114 -5.00 -8.66 -1.77
CA ALA A 114 -5.60 -7.73 -0.83
C ALA A 114 -6.61 -6.80 -1.51
N ALA A 115 -6.28 -6.23 -2.67
CA ALA A 115 -7.20 -5.41 -3.46
C ALA A 115 -8.45 -6.20 -3.91
N LYS A 116 -8.29 -7.46 -4.35
CA LYS A 116 -9.43 -8.33 -4.74
C LYS A 116 -10.41 -8.60 -3.61
N ARG A 117 -9.95 -8.68 -2.35
CA ARG A 117 -10.88 -8.82 -1.20
C ARG A 117 -11.80 -7.61 -1.05
N LEU A 118 -11.34 -6.43 -1.47
CA LEU A 118 -12.11 -5.18 -1.43
C LEU A 118 -12.99 -4.97 -2.66
N PHE A 119 -12.60 -5.55 -3.80
CA PHE A 119 -13.27 -5.42 -5.10
C PHE A 119 -13.36 -6.77 -5.84
N PRO A 120 -14.19 -7.72 -5.36
CA PRO A 120 -14.22 -9.09 -5.88
C PRO A 120 -14.72 -9.22 -7.33
N MET A 121 -15.36 -8.18 -7.87
CA MET A 121 -15.94 -8.18 -9.22
C MET A 121 -14.97 -7.69 -10.32
N VAL A 122 -13.76 -7.23 -9.94
CA VAL A 122 -12.74 -6.78 -10.91
C VAL A 122 -12.15 -7.99 -11.62
N LYS A 123 -12.14 -7.94 -12.96
CA LYS A 123 -11.55 -8.99 -13.80
C LYS A 123 -10.10 -8.60 -14.16
N PRO A 124 -9.19 -9.59 -14.31
CA PRO A 124 -7.86 -9.34 -14.83
C PRO A 124 -7.89 -8.66 -16.20
N LEU A 125 -6.85 -7.87 -16.51
CA LEU A 125 -6.68 -7.33 -17.85
C LEU A 125 -6.43 -8.50 -18.82
N ALA A 126 -7.12 -8.50 -19.96
CA ALA A 126 -6.80 -9.42 -21.04
C ALA A 126 -5.45 -9.01 -21.62
N VAL A 127 -4.45 -9.89 -21.49
CA VAL A 127 -3.11 -9.74 -22.08
C VAL A 127 -3.15 -10.13 -23.54
#